data_AF-K7ARJ6-F1
#
_entry.id   AF-K7ARJ6-F1
#
_cell.length_a   1.000
_cell.length_b   1.000
_cell.length_c   1.000
_cell.angle_alpha   90.00
_cell.angle_beta   90.00
_cell.angle_gamma   90.00
#
_symmetry.space_group_name_H-M   'P 1'
#
loop_
_entity.id
_entity.type
_entity.pdbx_description
1 polymer ?
#
loop_
_entity_poly.entity_id
_entity_poly.type
_entity_poly.pdbx_seq_one_letter_code
_entity_poly.pdbx_strand_id
1 'polypeptide(L)'
;MMKKLLISSVIVAAKFIVGNAQAKYIDPVTESKLVKVCEAIKSDRLIKVHVAVKNSDISLKQITNGLLCNGAHPVNFALANNAEKTAEFLARKSRGNHQQLLTNL
;
A
#
# COMPACT_ATOMS: atom_id res chain seq x y z
N MET A 1 17.50 59.34 17.39
CA MET A 1 18.35 58.58 16.45
C MET A 1 17.52 57.41 15.91
N MET A 2 17.02 57.49 14.67
CA MET A 2 16.04 56.54 14.12
C MET A 2 16.75 55.52 13.21
N LYS A 3 16.76 54.24 13.59
CA LYS A 3 17.17 53.15 12.69
C LYS A 3 15.98 52.77 11.83
N LYS A 4 16.02 53.12 10.54
CA LYS A 4 15.04 52.65 9.55
C LYS A 4 15.35 51.20 9.23
N LEU A 5 14.50 50.28 9.68
CA LEU A 5 14.55 48.87 9.30
C LEU A 5 13.76 48.70 8.00
N LEU A 6 14.47 48.54 6.89
CA LEU A 6 13.88 48.16 5.61
C LEU A 6 13.69 46.64 5.63
N ILE A 7 12.50 46.18 6.00
CA ILE A 7 12.13 44.76 5.95
C ILE A 7 11.79 44.43 4.50
N SER A 8 12.76 43.90 3.77
CA SER A 8 12.58 43.39 2.41
C SER A 8 11.80 42.07 2.46
N SER A 9 10.59 42.07 1.90
CA SER A 9 9.75 40.87 1.78
C SER A 9 10.29 39.99 0.65
N VAL A 10 10.93 38.87 0.99
CA VAL A 10 11.32 37.84 0.00
C VAL A 10 10.17 36.85 -0.13
N ILE A 11 9.33 37.03 -1.14
CA ILE A 11 8.32 36.04 -1.53
C ILE A 11 9.06 34.93 -2.30
N VAL A 12 9.44 33.86 -1.60
CA VAL A 12 9.96 32.64 -2.24
C VAL A 12 8.78 31.92 -2.89
N ALA A 13 8.63 32.09 -4.20
CA ALA A 13 7.68 31.31 -5.00
C ALA A 13 8.15 29.84 -5.05
N ALA A 14 7.61 29.00 -4.17
CA ALA A 14 7.83 27.57 -4.20
C ALA A 14 7.17 26.99 -5.48
N LYS A 15 7.99 26.65 -6.48
CA LYS A 15 7.53 25.90 -7.65
C LYS A 15 7.24 24.46 -7.20
N PHE A 16 5.97 24.12 -7.05
CA PHE A 16 5.55 22.73 -6.92
C PHE A 16 5.82 22.02 -8.23
N ILE A 17 6.81 21.13 -8.24
CA ILE A 17 7.02 20.19 -9.35
C ILE A 17 5.90 19.16 -9.23
N VAL A 18 4.84 19.34 -10.02
CA VAL A 18 3.78 18.35 -10.16
C VAL A 18 4.37 17.19 -10.95
N GLY A 19 4.87 16.17 -10.26
CA GLY A 19 5.31 14.94 -10.90
C GLY A 19 4.12 14.26 -11.57
N ASN A 20 4.10 14.23 -12.89
CA ASN A 20 3.16 13.41 -13.66
C ASN A 20 3.53 11.93 -13.50
N ALA A 21 3.03 11.30 -12.44
CA ALA A 21 3.03 9.86 -12.28
C ALA A 21 2.17 9.26 -13.39
N GLN A 22 2.81 8.72 -14.43
CA GLN A 22 2.11 8.00 -15.48
C GLN A 22 1.71 6.62 -14.93
N ALA A 23 0.42 6.45 -14.62
CA ALA A 23 -0.12 5.15 -14.25
C ALA A 23 0.00 4.20 -15.44
N LYS A 24 0.66 3.07 -15.24
CA LYS A 24 0.73 2.02 -16.26
C LYS A 24 -0.69 1.48 -16.49
N TYR A 25 -1.09 1.34 -17.74
CA TYR A 25 -2.37 0.72 -18.08
C TYR A 25 -2.42 -0.71 -17.51
N ILE A 26 -3.49 -1.01 -16.76
CA ILE A 26 -3.85 -2.33 -16.27
C ILE A 26 -5.19 -2.68 -16.92
N ASP A 27 -5.34 -3.89 -17.43
CA ASP A 27 -6.63 -4.29 -17.99
C ASP A 27 -7.70 -4.39 -16.88
N PRO A 28 -8.95 -4.03 -17.15
CA PRO A 28 -10.00 -4.00 -16.12
C PRO A 28 -10.28 -5.36 -15.46
N VAL A 29 -10.01 -6.47 -16.16
CA VAL A 29 -10.24 -7.82 -15.62
C VAL A 29 -9.19 -8.14 -14.56
N THR A 30 -7.91 -7.85 -14.84
CA THR A 30 -6.83 -7.97 -13.88
C THR A 30 -7.04 -7.03 -12.69
N GLU A 31 -7.43 -5.78 -12.93
CA GLU A 31 -7.75 -4.86 -11.84
C GLU A 31 -8.87 -5.39 -10.94
N SER A 32 -9.97 -5.86 -11.53
CA SER A 32 -11.08 -6.48 -10.78
C SER A 32 -10.62 -7.69 -9.95
N LYS A 33 -9.74 -8.55 -10.49
CA LYS A 33 -9.16 -9.68 -9.77
C LYS A 33 -8.31 -9.21 -8.59
N LEU A 34 -7.49 -8.18 -8.76
CA LEU A 34 -6.65 -7.62 -7.70
C LEU A 34 -7.48 -6.96 -6.59
N VAL A 35 -8.58 -6.27 -6.94
CA VAL A 35 -9.53 -5.74 -5.96
C VAL A 35 -10.13 -6.87 -5.11
N LYS A 36 -10.54 -7.99 -5.73
CA LYS A 36 -11.02 -9.17 -5.00
C LYS A 36 -9.96 -9.77 -4.06
N VAL A 37 -8.69 -9.69 -4.41
CA VAL A 37 -7.60 -10.06 -3.50
C VAL A 37 -7.59 -9.15 -2.28
N CYS A 38 -7.67 -7.83 -2.45
CA CYS A 38 -7.75 -6.89 -1.33
C CYS A 38 -8.99 -7.13 -0.46
N GLU A 39 -10.15 -7.42 -1.05
CA GLU A 39 -11.36 -7.78 -0.30
C GLU A 39 -11.19 -9.09 0.50
N ALA A 40 -10.51 -10.08 -0.08
CA ALA A 40 -10.19 -11.31 0.63
C ALA A 40 -9.21 -11.08 1.78
N ILE A 41 -8.25 -10.17 1.61
CA ILE A 41 -7.24 -9.85 2.62
C ILE A 41 -7.89 -9.33 3.91
N LYS A 42 -8.85 -8.41 3.81
CA LYS A 42 -9.55 -7.86 4.98
C LYS A 42 -10.54 -8.84 5.65
N SER A 43 -10.73 -10.03 5.10
CA SER A 43 -11.76 -10.98 5.58
C SER A 43 -11.31 -11.88 6.74
N ASP A 44 -10.03 -11.85 7.08
CA ASP A 44 -9.36 -12.76 8.02
C ASP A 44 -9.51 -14.26 7.73
N ARG A 45 -9.84 -14.62 6.47
CA ARG A 45 -10.03 -16.02 6.06
C ARG A 45 -8.97 -16.42 5.04
N LEU A 46 -7.98 -17.20 5.49
CA LEU A 46 -6.87 -17.66 4.64
C LEU A 46 -7.31 -18.36 3.35
N ILE A 47 -8.39 -19.16 3.44
CA ILE A 47 -8.94 -19.84 2.26
C ILE A 47 -9.45 -18.85 1.22
N LYS A 48 -10.07 -17.73 1.62
CA LYS A 48 -10.53 -16.69 0.71
C LYS A 48 -9.35 -16.02 0.02
N VAL A 49 -8.28 -15.73 0.76
CA VAL A 49 -7.04 -15.16 0.21
C VAL A 49 -6.43 -16.11 -0.81
N HIS A 50 -6.32 -17.40 -0.47
CA HIS A 50 -5.74 -18.40 -1.38
C HIS A 50 -6.53 -18.52 -2.68
N VAL A 51 -7.87 -18.58 -2.58
CA VAL A 51 -8.75 -18.65 -3.75
C VAL A 51 -8.67 -17.37 -4.59
N ALA A 52 -8.70 -16.19 -3.96
CA ALA A 52 -8.62 -14.92 -4.68
C ALA A 52 -7.28 -14.76 -5.41
N VAL A 53 -6.17 -15.10 -4.77
CA VAL A 53 -4.82 -15.07 -5.38
C VAL A 53 -4.70 -16.08 -6.51
N LYS A 54 -5.25 -17.30 -6.35
CA LYS A 54 -5.27 -18.28 -7.43
C LYS A 54 -6.07 -17.77 -8.63
N ASN A 55 -7.24 -17.18 -8.40
CA ASN A 55 -8.10 -16.65 -9.44
C ASN A 55 -7.56 -15.38 -10.10
N SER A 56 -6.56 -14.72 -9.49
CA SER A 56 -5.93 -13.55 -10.07
C SER A 56 -4.83 -13.89 -11.08
N ASP A 57 -4.43 -15.17 -11.19
CA ASP A 57 -3.33 -15.64 -12.05
C ASP A 57 -1.98 -14.95 -11.73
N ILE A 58 -1.84 -14.39 -10.52
CA ILE A 58 -0.65 -13.68 -10.05
C ILE A 58 -0.13 -14.42 -8.84
N SER A 59 1.19 -14.64 -8.78
CA SER A 59 1.76 -15.38 -7.66
C SER A 59 1.56 -14.64 -6.34
N LEU A 60 1.34 -15.41 -5.27
CA LEU A 60 1.22 -14.85 -3.92
C LEU A 60 2.41 -13.94 -3.57
N LYS A 61 3.61 -14.28 -4.04
CA LYS A 61 4.82 -13.48 -3.83
C LYS A 61 4.80 -12.15 -4.57
N GLN A 62 4.21 -12.07 -5.77
CA GLN A 62 4.04 -10.79 -6.46
C GLN A 62 3.00 -9.94 -5.74
N ILE A 63 1.90 -10.55 -5.28
CA ILE A 63 0.86 -9.86 -4.51
C ILE A 63 1.43 -9.30 -3.20
N THR A 64 2.11 -10.12 -2.41
CA THR A 64 2.63 -9.71 -1.09
C THR A 64 3.73 -8.65 -1.15
N ASN A 65 4.35 -8.41 -2.31
CA ASN A 65 5.44 -7.45 -2.44
C ASN A 65 5.11 -6.27 -3.37
N GLY A 66 4.04 -6.36 -4.17
CA GLY A 66 3.76 -5.38 -5.24
C GLY A 66 2.32 -4.89 -5.30
N LEU A 67 1.35 -5.58 -4.69
CA LEU A 67 -0.01 -5.08 -4.62
C LEU A 67 -0.15 -4.07 -3.49
N LEU A 68 -0.80 -2.94 -3.75
CA LEU A 68 -1.24 -2.00 -2.71
C LEU A 68 -2.76 -2.02 -2.63
N CYS A 69 -3.29 -2.27 -1.44
CA CYS A 69 -4.72 -2.23 -1.17
C CYS A 69 -5.06 -0.87 -0.56
N ASN A 70 -5.80 -0.03 -1.29
CA ASN A 70 -6.06 1.37 -0.93
C ASN A 70 -4.77 2.14 -0.58
N GLY A 71 -3.70 1.91 -1.35
CA GLY A 71 -2.39 2.53 -1.13
C GLY A 71 -1.56 1.91 0.00
N ALA A 72 -2.10 0.96 0.77
CA ALA A 72 -1.39 0.30 1.86
C ALA A 72 -0.80 -1.06 1.44
N HIS A 73 0.35 -1.40 2.02
CA HIS A 73 0.94 -2.73 1.89
C HIS A 73 -0.04 -3.82 2.39
N PRO A 74 -0.12 -5.01 1.76
CA PRO A 74 -1.13 -6.02 2.07
C PRO A 74 -1.18 -6.45 3.55
N VAL A 75 -0.02 -6.53 4.20
CA VAL A 75 0.07 -6.87 5.64
C VAL A 75 -0.57 -5.77 6.48
N ASN A 76 -0.21 -4.50 6.25
CA ASN A 76 -0.74 -3.36 6.99
C ASN A 76 -2.23 -3.19 6.75
N PHE A 77 -2.67 -3.42 5.50
CA PHE A 77 -4.08 -3.38 5.13
C PHE A 77 -4.89 -4.44 5.88
N ALA A 78 -4.36 -5.66 6.01
CA ALA A 78 -4.98 -6.71 6.81
C ALA A 78 -5.13 -6.27 8.28
N LEU A 79 -4.06 -5.74 8.88
CA LEU A 79 -4.08 -5.27 10.27
C LEU A 79 -5.06 -4.12 10.50
N ALA A 80 -5.08 -3.13 9.60
CA ALA A 80 -6.03 -2.02 9.66
C ALA A 80 -7.50 -2.46 9.56
N ASN A 81 -7.75 -3.70 9.12
CA ASN A 81 -9.07 -4.30 9.04
C ASN A 81 -9.28 -5.46 10.04
N ASN A 82 -8.47 -5.55 11.11
CA ASN A 82 -8.55 -6.61 12.13
C ASN A 82 -8.40 -8.03 11.56
N ALA A 83 -7.62 -8.20 10.49
CA ALA A 83 -7.37 -9.48 9.84
C ALA A 83 -5.97 -10.04 10.18
N GLU A 84 -5.74 -10.31 11.47
CA GLU A 84 -4.45 -10.74 12.03
C GLU A 84 -3.91 -12.03 11.41
N LYS A 85 -4.75 -13.06 11.24
CA LYS A 85 -4.31 -14.34 10.65
C LYS A 85 -3.82 -14.12 9.22
N THR A 86 -4.52 -13.25 8.50
CA THR A 86 -4.13 -12.90 7.13
C THR A 86 -2.87 -12.06 7.10
N ALA A 87 -2.71 -11.10 8.01
CA ALA A 87 -1.49 -10.32 8.14
C ALA A 87 -0.28 -11.22 8.41
N GLU A 88 -0.38 -12.14 9.38
CA GLU A 88 0.66 -13.14 9.65
C GLU A 88 1.00 -13.99 8.44
N PHE A 89 -0.03 -14.52 7.77
CA PHE A 89 0.16 -15.35 6.59
C PHE A 89 0.90 -14.61 5.47
N LEU A 90 0.53 -13.35 5.21
CA LEU A 90 1.15 -12.52 4.18
C LEU A 90 2.57 -12.10 4.58
N ALA A 91 2.82 -11.78 5.85
CA ALA A 91 4.13 -11.42 6.37
C ALA A 91 5.15 -12.54 6.14
N ARG A 92 4.77 -13.80 6.45
CA ARG A 92 5.61 -15.00 6.21
C ARG A 92 5.92 -15.25 4.73
N LYS A 93 5.19 -14.64 3.80
CA LYS A 93 5.32 -14.80 2.34
C LYS A 93 5.91 -13.58 1.63
N SER A 94 6.11 -12.48 2.35
CA SER A 94 6.75 -11.28 1.83
C SER A 94 8.28 -11.38 1.96
N ARG A 95 9.01 -10.66 1.09
CA ARG A 95 10.49 -10.62 1.11
C ARG A 95 11.07 -9.70 2.20
N GLY A 96 10.24 -8.85 2.81
CA GLY A 96 10.66 -7.90 3.84
C GLY A 96 10.69 -8.51 5.23
N ASN A 97 11.52 -7.95 6.12
CA ASN A 97 11.52 -8.19 7.57
C ASN A 97 10.22 -7.62 8.20
N HIS A 98 9.06 -8.16 7.80
CA HIS A 98 7.77 -7.90 8.45
C HIS A 98 7.70 -8.52 9.85
N GLN A 99 8.77 -9.19 10.29
CA GLN A 99 8.97 -9.62 11.67
C GLN A 99 8.71 -8.48 12.66
N GLN A 100 9.15 -7.24 12.35
CA GLN A 100 8.88 -6.05 13.17
C GLN A 100 7.39 -5.69 13.24
N LEU A 101 6.62 -5.98 12.18
CA LEU A 101 5.18 -5.77 12.16
C LEU A 101 4.45 -6.80 13.04
N LEU A 102 4.97 -8.03 13.08
CA LEU A 102 4.46 -9.12 13.92
C LEU A 102 4.85 -8.97 15.39
N THR A 103 5.89 -8.20 15.72
CA THR A 103 6.30 -7.96 17.12
C THR A 103 5.49 -6.86 17.80
N ASN A 104 4.68 -6.12 17.03
CA ASN A 104 3.83 -5.02 17.50
C ASN A 104 2.33 -5.38 17.47
N LEU A 105 2.00 -6.66 17.23
CA LEU A 105 0.67 -7.26 17.39
C LEU A 105 0.58 -7.92 18.75
#